data_AF-A0A730EQN1-F1
#
_entry.id   AF-A0A730EQN1-F1
#
_cell.length_a   1.000
_cell.length_b   1.000
_cell.length_c   1.000
_cell.angle_alpha   90.00
_cell.angle_beta   90.00
_cell.angle_gamma   90.00
#
_symmetry.space_group_name_H-M   'P 1'
#
loop_
_entity.id
_entity.type
_entity.pdbx_description
1 polymer ?
#
loop_
_entity_poly.entity_id
_entity_poly.type
_entity_poly.pdbx_seq_one_letter_code
_entity_poly.pdbx_strand_id
1 'polypeptide(L)' 'MSILHDAEAGISAQKLGHKHAISDATFYIWYKNFGGTEIPEMKRLKSLEEENARLKKLLAEAVVKM' A
#
# COMPACT_ATOMS: atom_id res chain seq x y z
N MET A 1 -8.74 4.36 0.75
CA MET A 1 -10.08 3.73 0.69
C MET A 1 -10.34 3.07 2.04
N SER A 2 -11.39 3.43 2.79
CA SER A 2 -11.49 3.03 4.21
C SER A 2 -11.81 1.55 4.45
N ILE A 3 -12.45 0.87 3.51
CA ILE A 3 -12.96 -0.51 3.71
C ILE A 3 -11.82 -1.53 3.83
N LEU A 4 -10.75 -1.37 3.04
CA LEU A 4 -9.57 -2.24 3.07
C LEU A 4 -8.70 -1.94 4.29
N HIS A 5 -8.57 -0.66 4.66
CA HIS A 5 -7.81 -0.25 5.84
C HIS A 5 -8.49 -0.69 7.15
N ASP A 6 -9.81 -0.57 7.22
CA ASP A 6 -10.61 -1.07 8.35
C ASP A 6 -10.53 -2.61 8.45
N ALA A 7 -10.44 -3.32 7.32
CA ALA A 7 -10.22 -4.77 7.29
C ALA A 7 -8.81 -5.17 7.77
N GLU A 8 -7.77 -4.44 7.36
CA GLU A 8 -6.39 -4.62 7.83
C GLU A 8 -6.23 -4.31 9.32
N ALA A 9 -7.06 -3.42 9.87
CA ALA A 9 -7.18 -3.17 11.30
C ALA A 9 -7.91 -4.31 12.07
N GLY A 10 -8.29 -5.40 11.40
CA GLY A 10 -8.92 -6.57 12.00
C GLY A 10 -10.43 -6.47 12.20
N ILE A 11 -11.10 -5.50 11.56
CA ILE A 11 -12.57 -5.42 11.59
C ILE A 11 -13.15 -6.54 10.73
N SER A 12 -14.09 -7.31 11.29
CA SER A 12 -14.73 -8.41 10.57
C SER A 12 -15.51 -7.94 9.34
N ALA A 13 -15.49 -8.75 8.28
CA ALA A 13 -16.21 -8.50 7.03
C ALA A 13 -17.69 -8.15 7.26
N GLN A 14 -18.32 -8.79 8.25
CA GLN A 14 -19.71 -8.56 8.62
C GLN A 14 -19.96 -7.13 9.15
N LYS A 15 -19.06 -6.60 9.98
CA LYS A 15 -19.13 -5.20 10.46
C LYS A 15 -18.89 -4.21 9.32
N LEU A 16 -17.99 -4.54 8.40
CA LEU A 16 -17.73 -3.72 7.21
C LEU A 16 -18.93 -3.71 6.26
N GLY A 17 -19.60 -4.84 6.07
CA GLY A 17 -20.81 -4.96 5.28
C GLY A 17 -21.95 -4.10 5.81
N HIS A 18 -22.16 -4.09 7.13
CA HIS A 18 -23.14 -3.22 7.77
C HIS A 18 -22.78 -1.73 7.69
N LYS A 19 -21.50 -1.37 7.88
CA LYS A 19 -21.04 0.03 7.89
C LYS A 19 -21.03 0.66 6.50
N HIS A 20 -20.73 -0.14 5.47
CA HIS A 20 -20.53 0.35 4.10
C HIS A 20 -21.61 -0.12 3.12
N ALA A 21 -22.66 -0.80 3.61
CA ALA A 21 -23.75 -1.37 2.82
C ALA A 21 -23.25 -2.26 1.66
N ILE A 22 -22.19 -3.03 1.90
CA ILE A 22 -21.62 -3.98 0.95
C ILE A 22 -21.91 -5.41 1.39
N SER A 23 -22.06 -6.32 0.44
CA SER A 23 -22.17 -7.74 0.76
C SER A 23 -20.80 -8.34 1.12
N ASP A 24 -20.79 -9.40 1.93
CA ASP A 24 -19.57 -10.14 2.27
C ASP A 24 -18.86 -10.66 1.01
N ALA A 25 -19.62 -11.05 -0.02
CA ALA A 25 -19.07 -11.47 -1.31
C ALA A 25 -18.34 -10.33 -2.04
N THR A 26 -18.92 -9.13 -2.06
CA THR A 26 -18.29 -7.93 -2.63
C THR A 26 -17.02 -7.57 -1.87
N PHE A 27 -17.08 -7.64 -0.54
CA PHE A 27 -15.92 -7.42 0.32
C PHE A 27 -14.80 -8.42 0.02
N TYR A 28 -15.11 -9.71 -0.11
CA TYR A 28 -14.09 -10.74 -0.37
C TYR A 28 -13.45 -10.61 -1.77
N ILE A 29 -14.21 -10.16 -2.77
CA ILE A 29 -13.66 -9.84 -4.10
C ILE A 29 -12.67 -8.67 -3.99
N TRP A 30 -13.03 -7.61 -3.26
CA TRP A 30 -12.14 -6.47 -3.06
C TRP A 30 -10.94 -6.85 -2.20
N TYR A 31 -11.12 -7.65 -1.16
CA TYR A 31 -10.03 -8.16 -0.35
C TYR A 31 -9.13 -9.09 -1.15
N LYS A 32 -9.64 -9.91 -2.07
CA LYS A 32 -8.80 -10.75 -2.93
C LYS A 32 -8.00 -9.93 -3.96
N ASN A 33 -8.60 -8.87 -4.51
CA ASN A 33 -8.00 -8.07 -5.58
C ASN A 33 -7.11 -6.93 -5.05
N PHE A 34 -7.41 -6.43 -3.85
CA PHE A 34 -6.80 -5.23 -3.26
C PHE A 34 -6.35 -5.44 -1.81
N GLY A 35 -6.91 -6.42 -1.09
CA GLY A 35 -6.50 -6.81 0.26
C GLY A 35 -5.27 -7.71 0.20
N GLY A 36 -4.12 -7.14 0.53
CA GLY A 36 -2.82 -7.79 0.38
C GLY A 36 -1.94 -7.18 -0.71
N THR A 37 -2.46 -6.23 -1.51
CA THR A 37 -1.65 -5.46 -2.47
C THR A 37 -0.88 -4.31 -1.79
N GLU A 38 -1.10 -4.05 -0.49
CA GLU A 38 -0.33 -3.07 0.28
C GLU A 38 1.07 -3.53 0.72
N ILE A 39 1.49 -4.79 0.51
CA ILE A 39 2.79 -5.24 1.03
C ILE A 39 3.88 -5.38 -0.05
N PRO A 40 3.63 -5.88 -1.28
CA PRO A 40 4.69 -6.03 -2.28
C PRO A 40 5.01 -4.73 -3.02
N GLU A 41 3.99 -4.02 -3.52
CA GLU A 41 4.20 -2.81 -4.32
C GLU A 41 4.61 -1.62 -3.47
N MET A 42 4.05 -1.46 -2.27
CA MET A 42 4.47 -0.40 -1.35
C MET A 42 5.90 -0.62 -0.83
N LYS A 43 6.29 -1.87 -0.57
CA LYS A 43 7.68 -2.21 -0.22
C LYS A 43 8.62 -1.95 -1.39
N ARG A 44 8.23 -2.31 -2.61
CA ARG A 44 8.97 -2.01 -3.83
C ARG A 44 9.11 -0.50 -4.04
N LEU A 45 8.04 0.27 -3.80
CA LEU A 45 8.05 1.73 -3.92
C LEU A 45 9.02 2.35 -2.91
N LYS A 46 8.96 1.95 -1.64
CA LYS A 46 9.92 2.41 -0.61
C LYS A 46 11.36 2.08 -0.97
N SER A 47 11.64 0.86 -1.43
CA SER A 47 12.99 0.50 -1.88
C SER A 47 13.46 1.32 -3.08
N LEU A 48 12.57 1.63 -4.03
CA LEU A 48 12.89 2.50 -5.15
C LEU A 48 13.14 3.95 -4.73
N GLU A 49 12.39 4.47 -3.75
CA GLU A 49 12.60 5.81 -3.19
C GLU A 49 13.95 5.92 -2.46
N GLU A 50 14.33 4.91 -1.67
CA GLU A 50 15.62 4.83 -0.99
C GLU A 50 16.79 4.77 -1.99
N GLU A 51 16.69 3.93 -3.02
CA GLU A 51 17.70 3.81 -4.08
C GLU A 51 17.84 5.15 -4.83
N ASN A 52 16.73 5.81 -5.15
CA ASN A 52 16.72 7.09 -5.85
C ASN A 52 17.36 8.20 -4.99
N ALA A 53 17.09 8.22 -3.68
CA ALA A 53 17.73 9.16 -2.76
C ALA A 53 19.26 8.96 -2.70
N ARG A 54 19.71 7.70 -2.65
CA ARG A 54 21.13 7.35 -2.68
C ARG A 54 21.79 7.80 -3.99
N LEU A 55 21.15 7.53 -5.13
CA LEU A 55 21.66 7.91 -6.44
C LEU A 55 21.74 9.43 -6.60
N LYS A 56 20.73 10.18 -6.15
CA LYS A 56 20.76 11.65 -6.14
C LYS A 56 21.90 12.21 -5.30
N LYS A 57 22.17 11.61 -4.15
CA LYS A 57 23.30 12.01 -3.29
C LYS A 57 24.64 11.78 -4.00
N LEU A 58 24.83 10.60 -4.60
CA LEU A 58 26.05 10.28 -5.36
C LEU A 58 26.22 11.20 -6.57
N LEU A 59 25.13 11.51 -7.28
CA LEU A 59 25.16 12.46 -8.39
C LEU A 59 25.56 13.85 -7.93
N ALA A 60 24.99 14.35 -6.82
CA ALA A 60 25.37 15.64 -6.26
C ALA A 60 26.86 15.67 -5.85
N GLU A 61 27.35 14.62 -5.20
CA GLU A 61 28.78 14.51 -4.84
C GLU A 61 29.71 14.43 -6.06
N ALA A 62 29.27 13.78 -7.15
CA ALA A 62 30.03 13.71 -8.40
C ALA A 62 30.04 15.07 -9.13
N VAL A 63 28.91 15.77 -9.14
CA VAL A 63 28.78 17.11 -9.76
C VAL A 63 29.57 18.16 -8.99
N VAL A 64 29.69 18.06 -7.66
CA VAL A 64 30.50 18.98 -6.82
C VAL A 64 32.01 18.72 -6.96
N LYS A 65 32.42 17.53 -7.44
CA LYS A 65 33.82 17.17 -7.70
C LYS A 65 34.28 17.50 -9.13
N MET A 66 33.38 17.99 -9.99
CA MET A 66 33.71 18.59 -11.28
C MET A 66 33.90 20.10 -11.12
#